data_AF-A0AAD3TWX9-F1
#
_entry.id   AF-A0AAD3TWX9-F1
#
_cell.length_a   1.000
_cell.length_b   1.000
_cell.length_c   1.000
_cell.angle_alpha   90.00
_cell.angle_beta   90.00
_cell.angle_gamma   90.00
#
_symmetry.space_group_name_H-M   'P 1'
#
loop_
_entity.id
_entity.type
_entity.pdbx_description
1 polymer ?
#
loop_
_entity_poly.entity_id
_entity_poly.type
_entity_poly.pdbx_seq_one_letter_code
_entity_poly.pdbx_strand_id
1 'polypeptide(L)'
;MLRQAARPVARAARPVQVRYGSTPHYNQPSGLVFSEEVAPGQKRVRESWETIFYTGFFGGLALAAAIVMYKPNTSIQAWALEEAKQRMEARGEPTKYTSPDQ
;
A
#
# COMPACT_ATOMS: atom_id res chain seq x y z
N MET A 1 59.91 -0.56 -31.88
CA MET A 1 59.42 -1.46 -30.81
C MET A 1 58.45 -0.68 -29.92
N LEU A 2 57.13 -0.80 -30.14
CA LEU A 2 56.12 -0.13 -29.31
C LEU A 2 55.82 -1.02 -28.08
N ARG A 3 56.13 -0.55 -26.87
CA ARG A 3 55.73 -1.22 -25.62
C ARG A 3 54.24 -1.01 -25.37
N GLN A 4 53.47 -2.07 -25.49
CA GLN A 4 52.06 -2.10 -25.09
C GLN A 4 51.98 -2.11 -23.55
N ALA A 5 51.50 -1.02 -22.96
CA ALA A 5 51.26 -0.95 -21.52
C ALA A 5 49.89 -1.58 -21.19
N ALA A 6 49.88 -2.69 -20.46
CA ALA A 6 48.66 -3.33 -19.98
C ALA A 6 48.04 -2.50 -18.84
N ARG A 7 46.76 -2.14 -18.97
CA ARG A 7 45.98 -1.48 -17.91
C ARG A 7 45.52 -2.51 -16.88
N PRO A 8 45.75 -2.32 -15.57
CA PRO A 8 45.22 -3.23 -14.56
C PRO A 8 43.71 -3.02 -14.43
N VAL A 9 42.94 -4.10 -14.57
CA VAL A 9 41.51 -4.11 -14.23
C VAL A 9 41.39 -4.26 -12.72
N ALA A 10 40.95 -3.21 -12.03
CA ALA A 10 40.68 -3.26 -10.60
C ALA A 10 39.46 -4.17 -10.33
N ARG A 11 39.66 -5.24 -9.56
CA ARG A 11 38.59 -6.14 -9.12
C ARG A 11 37.88 -5.49 -7.93
N ALA A 12 36.68 -4.93 -8.14
CA ALA A 12 35.88 -4.38 -7.06
C ALA A 12 35.55 -5.48 -6.03
N ALA A 13 35.94 -5.27 -4.77
CA ALA A 13 35.59 -6.16 -3.67
C ALA A 13 34.09 -6.00 -3.36
N ARG A 14 33.35 -7.10 -3.32
CA ARG A 14 31.97 -7.11 -2.85
C ARG A 14 31.96 -7.05 -1.32
N PRO A 15 31.13 -6.21 -0.69
CA PRO A 15 31.00 -6.23 0.76
C PRO A 15 30.46 -7.59 1.20
N VAL A 16 31.16 -8.23 2.13
CA VAL A 16 30.65 -9.43 2.81
C VAL A 16 29.46 -8.99 3.65
N GLN A 17 28.24 -9.40 3.25
CA GLN A 17 27.06 -9.24 4.07
C GLN A 17 27.15 -10.19 5.27
N VAL A 18 27.58 -9.68 6.43
CA VAL A 18 27.49 -10.41 7.70
C VAL A 18 26.02 -10.50 8.08
N ARG A 19 25.43 -11.68 7.92
CA ARG A 19 24.10 -11.96 8.48
C ARG A 19 24.27 -12.34 9.94
N TYR A 20 23.84 -11.47 10.84
CA TYR A 20 23.66 -11.80 12.26
C TYR A 20 22.43 -12.69 12.40
N GLY A 21 22.57 -13.98 12.11
CA GLY A 21 21.60 -15.01 12.46
C GLY A 21 22.13 -15.80 13.65
N SER A 22 21.47 -15.73 14.80
CA SER A 22 21.73 -16.67 15.89
C SER A 22 21.42 -18.10 15.43
N THR A 23 22.19 -19.07 15.93
CA THR A 23 21.93 -20.51 15.74
C THR A 23 20.45 -20.80 15.99
N PRO A 24 19.74 -21.57 15.13
CA PRO A 24 18.33 -21.84 15.34
C PRO A 24 18.13 -22.66 16.62
N HIS A 25 17.73 -22.00 17.71
CA HIS A 25 17.26 -22.71 18.90
C HIS A 25 15.88 -23.26 18.62
N TYR A 26 15.71 -24.57 18.81
CA TYR A 26 14.43 -25.24 18.65
C TYR A 26 13.43 -24.65 19.65
N ASN A 27 12.45 -23.91 19.13
CA ASN A 27 11.35 -23.39 19.92
C ASN A 27 10.30 -24.50 20.06
N GLN A 28 10.14 -25.01 21.28
CA GLN A 28 9.16 -26.04 21.58
C GLN A 28 7.74 -25.47 21.36
N PRO A 29 6.77 -26.27 20.92
CA PRO A 29 5.39 -25.80 20.75
C PRO A 29 4.77 -25.48 22.12
N SER A 30 4.94 -24.23 22.58
CA SER A 30 4.51 -23.74 23.90
C SER A 30 3.12 -23.09 23.90
N GLY A 31 2.49 -22.95 22.72
CA GLY A 31 1.23 -22.22 22.58
C GLY A 31 1.35 -20.70 22.76
N LEU A 32 2.57 -20.18 22.91
CA LEU A 32 2.85 -18.75 23.07
C LEU A 32 2.97 -18.09 21.69
N VAL A 33 2.09 -17.12 21.41
CA VAL A 33 1.95 -16.51 20.09
C VAL A 33 3.20 -15.74 19.63
N PHE A 34 4.10 -15.38 20.54
CA PHE A 34 5.34 -14.64 20.24
C PHE A 34 6.55 -15.08 21.09
N SER A 35 6.55 -16.32 21.58
CA SER A 35 7.60 -16.85 22.47
C SER A 35 7.86 -16.03 23.75
N GLU A 36 6.90 -15.20 24.15
CA GLU A 36 6.97 -14.40 25.36
C GLU A 36 6.10 -15.04 26.44
N GLU A 37 6.73 -15.48 27.52
CA GLU A 37 6.03 -15.95 28.72
C GLU A 37 5.50 -14.74 29.49
N VAL A 38 4.27 -14.33 29.18
CA VAL A 38 3.57 -13.35 30.00
C VAL A 38 3.13 -14.05 31.27
N ALA A 39 3.66 -13.63 32.43
CA ALA A 39 3.25 -14.16 33.72
C ALA A 39 1.72 -14.09 33.85
N PRO A 40 1.05 -15.13 34.42
CA PRO A 40 -0.39 -15.15 34.55
C PRO A 40 -0.85 -13.92 35.35
N GLY A 41 -1.63 -13.04 34.71
CA GLY A 41 -2.13 -11.78 35.29
C GLY A 41 -1.41 -10.51 34.82
N GLN A 42 -0.35 -10.62 34.02
CA GLN A 42 0.27 -9.47 33.37
C GLN A 42 -0.26 -9.29 31.95
N LYS A 43 -0.34 -8.03 31.48
CA LYS A 43 -0.70 -7.69 30.10
C LYS A 43 0.58 -7.46 29.31
N ARG A 44 0.67 -8.03 28.10
CA ARG A 44 1.78 -7.76 27.16
C ARG A 44 1.99 -6.26 27.02
N VAL A 45 3.23 -5.81 27.18
CA VAL A 45 3.59 -4.40 26.95
C VAL A 45 3.54 -4.14 25.45
N ARG A 46 2.88 -3.05 25.05
CA ARG A 46 2.79 -2.64 23.65
C ARG A 46 4.20 -2.36 23.12
N GLU A 47 4.52 -2.92 21.96
CA GLU A 47 5.84 -2.72 21.35
C GLU A 47 5.94 -1.33 20.70
N SER A 48 7.14 -0.76 20.64
CA SER A 48 7.34 0.60 20.11
C SER A 48 6.94 0.74 18.62
N TRP A 49 7.07 -0.34 17.85
CA TRP A 49 6.67 -0.38 16.43
C TRP A 49 5.15 -0.48 16.25
N GLU A 50 4.44 -1.09 17.21
CA GLU A 50 3.00 -1.35 17.12
C GLU A 50 2.21 -0.02 17.02
N THR A 51 2.71 1.02 17.70
CA THR A 51 2.17 2.38 17.61
C THR A 51 2.35 3.00 16.24
N ILE A 52 3.56 2.97 15.66
CA ILE A 52 3.79 3.59 14.35
C ILE A 52 3.12 2.81 13.22
N PHE A 53 3.07 1.48 13.33
CA PHE A 53 2.37 0.63 12.37
C PHE A 53 0.88 0.92 12.40
N TYR A 54 0.21 0.85 13.55
CA TYR A 54 -1.23 1.08 13.58
C TYR A 54 -1.60 2.51 13.21
N THR A 55 -0.84 3.50 13.67
CA THR A 55 -1.09 4.90 13.31
C THR A 55 -0.84 5.16 11.82
N GLY A 56 0.26 4.64 11.27
CA GLY A 56 0.61 4.81 9.86
C GLY A 56 -0.30 4.03 8.92
N PHE A 57 -0.57 2.76 9.23
CA PHE A 57 -1.41 1.88 8.42
C PHE A 57 -2.87 2.31 8.46
N PHE A 58 -3.48 2.41 9.64
CA PHE A 58 -4.89 2.81 9.73
C PHE A 58 -5.09 4.29 9.42
N GLY A 59 -4.16 5.16 9.80
CA GLY A 59 -4.18 6.56 9.37
C GLY A 59 -4.06 6.70 7.84
N GLY A 60 -3.18 5.92 7.22
CA GLY A 60 -3.02 5.86 5.77
C GLY A 60 -4.26 5.34 5.05
N LEU A 61 -4.90 4.28 5.57
CA LEU A 61 -6.16 3.76 5.03
C LEU A 61 -7.30 4.76 5.16
N ALA A 62 -7.42 5.43 6.32
CA ALA A 62 -8.43 6.46 6.53
C ALA A 62 -8.22 7.65 5.57
N LEU A 63 -6.98 8.09 5.37
CA LEU A 63 -6.64 9.14 4.42
C LEU A 63 -6.93 8.71 2.98
N ALA A 64 -6.56 7.49 2.59
CA ALA A 64 -6.85 6.95 1.26
C ALA A 64 -8.36 6.87 1.00
N ALA A 65 -9.13 6.42 1.98
CA ALA A 65 -10.60 6.40 1.90
C ALA A 65 -11.17 7.81 1.70
N ALA A 66 -10.70 8.79 2.46
CA ALA A 66 -11.11 10.18 2.28
C ALA A 66 -10.79 10.69 0.87
N ILE A 67 -9.57 10.44 0.37
CA ILE A 67 -9.18 10.84 -0.99
C ILE A 67 -10.09 10.20 -2.04
N VAL A 68 -10.38 8.91 -1.94
CA VAL A 68 -11.25 8.21 -2.90
C VAL A 68 -12.68 8.76 -2.87
N MET A 69 -13.22 9.05 -1.68
CA MET A 69 -14.57 9.58 -1.52
C MET A 69 -14.74 11.01 -2.03
N TYR A 70 -13.74 11.88 -1.80
CA TYR A 70 -13.80 13.29 -2.19
C TYR A 70 -13.15 13.59 -3.55
N LYS A 71 -12.63 12.58 -4.25
CA LYS A 71 -12.02 12.76 -5.57
C LYS A 71 -13.08 13.27 -6.57
N PRO A 72 -12.80 14.36 -7.31
CA PRO A 72 -13.74 14.86 -8.30
C PRO A 72 -13.97 13.83 -9.41
N ASN A 73 -15.21 13.78 -9.90
CA ASN A 73 -15.60 12.98 -11.05
C ASN A 73 -15.06 13.61 -12.34
N THR A 74 -13.80 13.31 -12.68
CA THR A 74 -13.15 13.77 -13.91
C THR A 74 -13.28 12.76 -15.06
N SER A 75 -14.35 11.95 -15.06
CA SER A 75 -14.54 10.94 -16.10
C SER A 75 -15.12 11.56 -17.37
N ILE A 76 -14.69 11.07 -18.53
CA ILE A 76 -15.22 11.50 -19.84
C ILE A 76 -16.72 11.19 -19.93
N GLN A 77 -17.17 10.12 -19.27
CA GLN A 77 -18.58 9.74 -19.20
C GLN A 77 -19.42 10.79 -18.47
N ALA A 78 -18.92 11.37 -17.36
CA ALA A 78 -19.62 12.42 -16.65
C ALA A 78 -19.82 13.66 -17.53
N TRP A 79 -18.76 14.08 -18.22
CA TRP A 79 -18.86 15.17 -19.21
C TRP A 79 -19.83 14.84 -20.35
N ALA A 80 -19.72 13.64 -20.93
CA ALA A 80 -20.56 13.23 -22.06
C ALA A 80 -22.05 13.17 -21.68
N LEU A 81 -22.37 12.77 -20.45
CA LEU A 81 -23.75 12.77 -19.94
C LEU A 81 -24.29 14.19 -19.75
N GLU A 82 -23.48 15.13 -19.25
CA GLU A 82 -23.88 16.53 -19.13
C GLU A 82 -24.09 17.19 -20.50
N GLU A 83 -23.16 16.97 -21.44
CA GLU A 83 -23.27 17.46 -22.81
C GLU A 83 -24.50 16.85 -23.52
N ALA A 84 -24.73 15.55 -23.34
CA ALA A 84 -25.92 14.89 -23.89
C ALA A 84 -27.22 15.49 -23.33
N LYS A 85 -27.29 15.75 -22.01
CA LYS A 85 -28.44 16.40 -21.37
C LYS A 85 -28.67 17.81 -21.93
N GLN A 86 -27.63 18.63 -22.03
CA GLN A 86 -27.75 19.99 -22.57
C GLN A 86 -28.28 19.99 -24.01
N ARG A 87 -27.86 19.03 -24.84
CA ARG A 87 -28.38 18.90 -26.22
C ARG A 87 -29.80 18.36 -26.28
N MET A 88 -30.22 17.50 -25.35
CA MET A 88 -31.61 17.03 -25.25
C MET A 88 -32.54 18.15 -24.76
N GLU A 89 -32.09 18.95 -23.79
CA GLU A 89 -32.81 20.13 -23.30
C GLU A 89 -32.98 21.18 -24.40
N ALA A 90 -31.93 21.45 -25.18
CA ALA A 90 -32.02 22.32 -26.36
C ALA A 90 -32.98 21.79 -27.45
N ARG A 91 -33.17 20.46 -27.52
CA ARG A 91 -34.12 19.80 -28.43
C ARG A 91 -35.54 19.67 -27.84
N GLY A 92 -35.73 19.96 -26.55
CA GLY A 92 -37.02 19.83 -25.87
C GLY A 92 -37.48 18.38 -25.63
N GLU A 93 -36.57 17.41 -25.64
CA GLU A 93 -36.89 15.99 -25.39
C GLU A 93 -36.95 15.69 -23.87
N PRO A 94 -37.82 14.78 -23.40
CA PRO A 94 -37.91 14.43 -22.00
C PRO A 94 -36.64 13.70 -21.53
N THR A 95 -35.89 14.30 -20.62
CA THR A 95 -34.62 13.79 -20.07
C THR A 95 -34.78 12.57 -19.15
N LYS A 96 -36.03 12.16 -18.88
CA LYS A 96 -36.36 11.07 -17.96
C LYS A 96 -37.02 9.94 -18.73
N TYR A 97 -36.39 8.77 -18.72
CA TYR A 97 -36.99 7.54 -19.21
C TYR A 97 -38.16 7.15 -18.28
N THR A 98 -39.38 7.21 -18.80
CA THR A 98 -40.55 6.56 -18.19
C THR A 98 -40.54 5.12 -18.66
N SER A 99 -40.31 4.17 -17.75
CA SER A 99 -40.62 2.77 -18.04
C SER A 99 -42.13 2.66 -18.25
N PRO A 100 -42.60 2.12 -19.39
CA PRO A 100 -43.98 1.70 -19.50
C PRO A 100 -44.15 0.50 -18.56
N ASP A 101 -45.04 0.66 -17.59
CA ASP A 101 -45.64 -0.39 -16.77
C ASP A 101 -44.80 -0.99 -15.61
N GLN A 102 -45.23 -0.65 -14.39
CA GLN A 102 -45.30 -1.59 -13.26
C GLN A 102 -46.72 -2.16 -13.24
#